data_AF-A0A954GUQ3-F1
#
_entry.id   AF-A0A954GUQ3-F1
#
_cell.length_a   1.000
_cell.length_b   1.000
_cell.length_c   1.000
_cell.angle_alpha   90.00
_cell.angle_beta   90.00
_cell.angle_gamma   90.00
#
_symmetry.space_group_name_H-M   'P 1'
#
loop_
_entity.id
_entity.type
_entity.pdbx_description
1 polymer ?
#
loop_
_entity_poly.entity_id
_entity_poly.type
_entity_poly.pdbx_seq_one_letter_code
_entity_poly.pdbx_strand_id
1 'polypeptide(L)'
;MDTIDLKDHEWKTVVRRITIDDFDALVEMQQLCFPGMQPWQRDQIESQINTFPDGQICVEIDGKLAASSSSLILEFDENLAWHDWKKVADNGYIRNHNRKGDTLYGIEIMVHPEFRGMKLSRRLYDA
;
A
#
# COMPACT_ATOMS: atom_id res chain seq x y z
N MET A 1 28.33 19.03 -29.50
CA MET A 1 27.78 18.70 -28.17
C MET A 1 26.46 18.03 -28.43
N ASP A 2 26.42 16.72 -28.28
CA ASP A 2 25.15 15.99 -28.37
C ASP A 2 24.24 16.51 -27.26
N THR A 3 23.05 16.94 -27.63
CA THR A 3 22.03 17.41 -26.70
C THR A 3 21.51 16.20 -25.93
N ILE A 4 21.81 16.14 -24.64
CA ILE A 4 21.22 15.15 -23.72
C ILE A 4 19.72 15.43 -23.66
N ASP A 5 18.88 14.48 -24.10
CA ASP A 5 17.44 14.54 -23.85
C ASP A 5 17.19 14.07 -22.42
N LEU A 6 16.73 15.00 -21.57
CA LEU A 6 16.45 14.71 -20.17
C LEU A 6 15.38 13.62 -20.00
N LYS A 7 14.51 13.43 -20.99
CA LYS A 7 13.46 12.41 -20.97
C LYS A 7 14.02 10.98 -20.93
N ASP A 8 15.21 10.77 -21.48
CA ASP A 8 15.89 9.46 -21.45
C ASP A 8 16.40 9.09 -20.05
N HIS A 9 16.35 10.03 -19.10
CA HIS A 9 16.78 9.88 -17.71
C HIS A 9 15.65 10.10 -16.70
N GLU A 10 14.40 10.23 -17.17
CA GLU A 10 13.23 10.33 -16.29
C GLU A 10 12.78 8.94 -15.84
N TRP A 11 12.59 8.78 -14.53
CA TRP A 11 11.93 7.59 -14.01
C TRP A 11 10.47 7.55 -14.41
N LYS A 12 10.05 6.46 -15.05
CA LYS A 12 8.64 6.22 -15.35
C LYS A 12 7.92 5.84 -14.05
N THR A 13 7.27 6.83 -13.45
CA THR A 13 6.52 6.65 -12.20
C THR A 13 5.03 6.50 -12.48
N VAL A 14 4.41 5.43 -11.98
CA VAL A 14 2.96 5.19 -12.14
C VAL A 14 2.33 4.97 -10.77
N VAL A 15 1.23 5.67 -10.48
CA VAL A 15 0.38 5.38 -9.30
C VAL A 15 -0.85 4.64 -9.79
N ARG A 16 -1.14 3.49 -9.19
CA ARG A 16 -2.28 2.64 -9.59
C ARG A 16 -2.81 1.83 -8.41
N ARG A 17 -3.96 1.20 -8.61
CA ARG A 17 -4.48 0.20 -7.65
C ARG A 17 -3.61 -1.06 -7.67
N ILE A 18 -3.55 -1.70 -6.51
CA ILE A 18 -2.93 -3.01 -6.34
C ILE A 18 -3.77 -4.06 -7.06
N THR A 19 -3.09 -5.03 -7.68
CA THR A 19 -3.68 -6.22 -8.27
C THR A 19 -3.10 -7.46 -7.62
N ILE A 20 -3.74 -8.62 -7.81
CA ILE A 20 -3.23 -9.86 -7.21
C ILE A 20 -1.89 -10.30 -7.81
N ASP A 21 -1.56 -9.85 -9.02
CA ASP A 21 -0.29 -10.13 -9.68
C ASP A 21 0.88 -9.44 -8.98
N ASP A 22 0.60 -8.44 -8.12
CA ASP A 22 1.60 -7.74 -7.31
C ASP A 22 2.01 -8.49 -6.04
N PHE A 23 1.34 -9.60 -5.70
CA PHE A 23 1.48 -10.27 -4.41
C PHE A 23 2.92 -10.61 -4.06
N ASP A 24 3.66 -11.25 -4.97
CA ASP A 24 5.03 -11.67 -4.69
C ASP A 24 5.95 -10.46 -4.45
N ALA A 25 5.78 -9.39 -5.23
CA ALA A 25 6.55 -8.15 -5.06
C ALA A 25 6.19 -7.39 -3.78
N LEU A 26 4.92 -7.42 -3.36
CA LEU A 26 4.46 -6.87 -2.08
C LEU A 26 5.10 -7.60 -0.91
N VAL A 27 5.12 -8.94 -0.95
CA VAL A 27 5.72 -9.77 0.11
C VAL A 27 7.23 -9.52 0.20
N GLU A 28 7.93 -9.46 -0.94
CA GLU A 28 9.36 -9.13 -0.98
C GLU A 28 9.62 -7.75 -0.36
N MET A 29 8.88 -6.72 -0.78
CA MET A 29 9.00 -5.37 -0.25
C MET A 29 8.70 -5.32 1.26
N GLN A 30 7.71 -6.09 1.73
CA GLN A 30 7.34 -6.14 3.14
C GLN A 30 8.43 -6.75 4.01
N GLN A 31 9.07 -7.83 3.55
CA GLN A 31 10.20 -8.44 4.26
C GLN A 31 11.39 -7.49 4.40
N LEU A 32 11.62 -6.65 3.38
CA LEU A 32 12.64 -5.61 3.40
C LEU A 32 12.27 -4.41 4.28
N CYS A 33 10.98 -4.04 4.32
CA CYS A 33 10.50 -2.91 5.12
C CYS A 33 10.37 -3.25 6.60
N PHE A 34 9.94 -4.47 6.92
CA PHE A 34 9.64 -4.93 8.28
C PHE A 34 10.28 -6.29 8.59
N PRO A 35 11.62 -6.36 8.74
CA PRO A 35 12.31 -7.61 9.03
C PRO A 35 11.77 -8.29 10.30
N GLY A 36 11.44 -9.58 10.18
CA GLY A 36 10.95 -10.40 11.31
C GLY A 36 9.44 -10.34 11.54
N MET A 37 8.68 -9.54 10.78
CA MET A 37 7.22 -9.61 10.76
C MET A 37 6.73 -10.67 9.78
N GLN A 38 5.61 -11.32 10.11
CA GLN A 38 4.91 -12.18 9.17
C GLN A 38 4.36 -11.33 8.02
N PRO A 39 4.65 -11.66 6.75
CA PRO A 39 4.14 -10.92 5.62
C PRO A 39 2.64 -11.16 5.42
N TRP A 40 2.05 -10.41 4.50
CA TRP A 40 0.70 -10.61 4.04
C TRP A 40 0.54 -11.96 3.37
N GLN A 41 -0.60 -12.59 3.65
CA GLN A 41 -1.05 -13.79 2.98
C GLN A 41 -1.80 -13.42 1.71
N ARG A 42 -1.78 -14.30 0.72
CA ARG A 42 -2.38 -14.06 -0.59
C ARG A 42 -3.88 -13.79 -0.49
N ASP A 43 -4.59 -14.53 0.36
CA ASP A 43 -6.01 -14.36 0.63
C ASP A 43 -6.35 -13.05 1.35
N GLN A 44 -5.46 -12.52 2.19
CA GLN A 44 -5.62 -11.20 2.78
C GLN A 44 -5.57 -10.11 1.70
N ILE A 45 -4.60 -10.16 0.80
CA ILE A 45 -4.51 -9.21 -0.32
C ILE A 45 -5.72 -9.34 -1.25
N GLU A 46 -6.13 -10.56 -1.60
CA GLU A 46 -7.37 -10.78 -2.37
C GLU A 46 -8.60 -10.19 -1.68
N SER A 47 -8.72 -10.36 -0.36
CA SER A 47 -9.81 -9.77 0.41
C SER A 47 -9.77 -8.24 0.38
N GLN A 48 -8.58 -7.65 0.52
CA GLN A 48 -8.39 -6.21 0.50
C GLN A 48 -8.78 -5.57 -0.84
N ILE A 49 -8.25 -6.10 -1.94
CA ILE A 49 -8.54 -5.58 -3.30
C ILE A 49 -10.01 -5.74 -3.68
N ASN A 50 -10.67 -6.81 -3.22
CA ASN A 50 -12.09 -7.05 -3.51
C ASN A 50 -13.02 -6.19 -2.64
N THR A 51 -12.62 -5.91 -1.40
CA THR A 51 -13.46 -5.20 -0.43
C THR A 51 -13.37 -3.68 -0.59
N PHE A 52 -12.15 -3.15 -0.73
CA PHE A 52 -11.93 -1.72 -0.87
C PHE A 52 -10.77 -1.42 -1.83
N PRO A 53 -10.96 -1.62 -3.15
CA PRO A 53 -9.92 -1.44 -4.16
C PRO A 53 -9.35 -0.01 -4.21
N ASP A 54 -10.16 1.00 -3.88
CA ASP A 54 -9.73 2.39 -3.84
C ASP A 54 -8.77 2.68 -2.67
N GLY A 55 -8.77 1.85 -1.64
CA GLY A 55 -7.86 1.98 -0.50
C GLY A 55 -6.57 1.20 -0.63
N GLN A 56 -6.36 0.45 -1.73
CA GLN A 56 -5.20 -0.39 -1.96
C GLN A 56 -4.41 0.16 -3.17
N ILE A 57 -3.37 0.94 -2.89
CA ILE A 57 -2.66 1.73 -3.89
C ILE A 57 -1.17 1.40 -3.88
N CYS A 58 -0.54 1.38 -5.04
CA CYS A 58 0.89 1.23 -5.19
C CYS A 58 1.50 2.27 -6.13
N VAL A 59 2.80 2.45 -6.00
CA VAL A 59 3.64 3.21 -6.93
C VAL A 59 4.60 2.24 -7.61
N GLU A 60 4.65 2.30 -8.93
CA GLU A 60 5.69 1.68 -9.73
C GLU A 60 6.74 2.70 -10.17
N ILE A 61 8.00 2.27 -10.21
CA ILE A 61 9.09 3.00 -10.86
C ILE A 61 9.76 2.06 -11.85
N ASP A 62 9.73 2.43 -13.12
CA ASP A 62 10.30 1.66 -14.24
C ASP A 62 9.80 0.20 -14.25
N GLY A 63 8.52 0.01 -13.95
CA GLY A 63 7.85 -1.29 -13.91
C GLY A 63 8.13 -2.12 -12.65
N LYS A 64 8.86 -1.58 -11.66
CA LYS A 64 9.08 -2.23 -10.37
C LYS A 64 8.17 -1.63 -9.31
N LEU A 65 7.56 -2.48 -8.48
CA LEU A 65 6.80 -2.05 -7.32
C LEU A 65 7.73 -1.33 -6.33
N ALA A 66 7.52 -0.03 -6.13
CA ALA A 66 8.41 0.82 -5.35
C ALA A 66 7.82 1.23 -4.00
N ALA A 67 6.50 1.33 -3.91
CA ALA A 67 5.79 1.66 -2.67
C ALA A 67 4.35 1.13 -2.71
N SER A 68 3.75 0.92 -1.54
CA SER A 68 2.33 0.59 -1.39
C SER A 68 1.72 1.27 -0.17
N SER A 69 0.40 1.39 -0.17
CA SER A 69 -0.39 1.68 1.01
C SER A 69 -1.72 0.95 0.95
N SER A 70 -2.15 0.46 2.11
CA SER A 70 -3.40 -0.27 2.32
C SER A 70 -4.21 0.38 3.41
N SER A 71 -5.50 0.57 3.18
CA SER A 71 -6.41 1.24 4.11
C SER A 71 -7.81 0.65 4.10
N LEU A 72 -8.63 1.04 5.07
CA LEU A 72 -10.06 0.77 5.13
C LEU A 72 -10.80 1.93 5.81
N ILE A 73 -12.10 2.06 5.56
CA ILE A 73 -12.98 3.01 6.23
C ILE A 73 -13.73 2.28 7.33
N LEU A 74 -13.82 2.90 8.50
CA LEU A 74 -14.53 2.40 9.68
C LEU A 74 -15.39 3.53 10.26
N GLU A 75 -16.36 3.15 11.07
CA GLU A 75 -16.99 4.08 12.00
C GLU A 75 -16.08 4.21 13.23
N PHE A 76 -15.85 5.43 13.71
CA PHE A 76 -15.10 5.64 14.94
C PHE A 76 -15.83 5.00 16.13
N ASP A 77 -15.11 4.20 16.92
CA ASP A 77 -15.59 3.62 18.17
C ASP A 77 -14.48 3.75 19.22
N GLU A 78 -14.74 4.49 20.29
CA GLU A 78 -13.80 4.68 21.40
C GLU A 78 -13.45 3.37 22.13
N ASN A 79 -14.30 2.35 22.03
CA ASN A 79 -14.10 1.05 22.65
C ASN A 79 -13.29 0.08 21.78
N LEU A 80 -13.06 0.42 20.50
CA LEU A 80 -12.23 -0.38 19.62
C LEU A 80 -10.76 -0.30 20.06
N ALA A 81 -10.08 -1.43 20.07
CA ALA A 81 -8.65 -1.49 20.35
C ALA A 81 -7.85 -0.98 19.13
N TRP A 82 -7.83 0.33 18.89
CA TRP A 82 -7.20 0.99 17.73
C TRP A 82 -5.71 0.67 17.54
N HIS A 83 -5.02 0.26 18.61
CA HIS A 83 -3.62 -0.15 18.59
C HIS A 83 -3.39 -1.60 18.12
N ASP A 84 -4.44 -2.40 18.03
CA ASP A 84 -4.38 -3.80 17.60
C ASP A 84 -4.92 -3.91 16.18
N TRP A 85 -4.03 -3.79 15.20
CA TRP A 85 -4.38 -3.85 13.78
C TRP A 85 -5.14 -5.13 13.42
N LYS A 86 -4.93 -6.25 14.13
CA LYS A 86 -5.67 -7.49 13.86
C LYS A 86 -7.14 -7.36 14.22
N LYS A 87 -7.48 -6.53 15.21
CA LYS A 87 -8.88 -6.22 15.52
C LYS A 87 -9.44 -5.17 14.58
N VAL A 88 -8.66 -4.11 14.30
CA VAL A 88 -9.12 -2.99 13.48
C VAL A 88 -9.30 -3.38 12.01
N ALA A 89 -8.40 -4.19 11.46
CA ALA A 89 -8.41 -4.60 10.05
C ALA A 89 -8.89 -6.05 9.85
N ASP A 90 -9.58 -6.63 10.84
CA ASP A 90 -10.10 -8.01 10.80
C ASP A 90 -9.04 -9.02 10.33
N ASN A 91 -7.95 -9.11 11.10
CA ASN A 91 -6.77 -9.92 10.82
C ASN A 91 -6.16 -9.64 9.43
N GLY A 92 -6.33 -8.42 8.90
CA GLY A 92 -5.82 -8.03 7.59
C GLY A 92 -6.76 -8.29 6.43
N TYR A 93 -7.93 -8.88 6.65
CA TYR A 93 -8.88 -9.15 5.58
C TYR A 93 -9.78 -7.95 5.27
N ILE A 94 -9.85 -6.97 6.18
CA ILE A 94 -10.66 -5.74 6.07
C ILE A 94 -12.15 -5.95 5.77
N ARG A 95 -12.71 -7.14 6.08
CA ARG A 95 -14.13 -7.45 5.80
C ARG A 95 -15.10 -6.60 6.63
N ASN A 96 -14.59 -5.91 7.63
CA ASN A 96 -15.29 -4.91 8.42
C ASN A 96 -15.26 -3.49 7.81
N HIS A 97 -14.72 -3.32 6.60
CA HIS A 97 -14.76 -2.06 5.86
C HIS A 97 -16.21 -1.54 5.74
N ASN A 98 -16.41 -0.29 6.14
CA ASN A 98 -17.67 0.41 6.08
C ASN A 98 -17.54 1.68 5.23
N ARG A 99 -18.05 1.65 3.99
CA ARG A 99 -18.04 2.81 3.07
C ARG A 99 -18.75 4.06 3.60
N LYS A 100 -19.60 3.91 4.63
CA LYS A 100 -20.33 5.02 5.27
C LYS A 100 -19.68 5.51 6.56
N GLY A 101 -18.58 4.88 6.99
CA GLY A 101 -17.86 5.29 8.18
C GLY A 101 -17.22 6.66 8.03
N ASP A 102 -16.77 7.21 9.15
CA ASP A 102 -16.22 8.55 9.27
C ASP A 102 -14.68 8.56 9.41
N THR A 103 -14.06 7.39 9.52
CA THR A 103 -12.64 7.24 9.82
C THR A 103 -11.93 6.42 8.74
N LEU A 104 -10.93 7.00 8.08
CA LEU A 104 -9.99 6.28 7.22
C LEU A 104 -8.82 5.78 8.06
N TYR A 105 -8.68 4.46 8.19
CA TYR A 105 -7.58 3.82 8.89
C TYR A 105 -6.54 3.30 7.89
N GLY A 106 -5.32 3.82 7.97
CA GLY A 106 -4.16 3.30 7.23
C GLY A 106 -3.57 2.08 7.95
N ILE A 107 -3.61 0.93 7.28
CA ILE A 107 -3.12 -0.35 7.82
C ILE A 107 -1.60 -0.40 7.70
N GLU A 108 -1.09 -0.06 6.52
CA GLU A 108 0.33 -0.02 6.24
C GLU A 108 0.68 1.04 5.19
N ILE A 109 1.94 1.46 5.24
CA ILE A 109 2.60 2.17 4.16
C ILE A 109 4.02 1.64 4.04
N MET A 110 4.39 1.21 2.84
CA MET A 110 5.68 0.62 2.54
C MET A 110 6.36 1.40 1.42
N VAL A 111 7.66 1.64 1.58
CA VAL A 111 8.53 2.16 0.52
C VAL A 111 9.78 1.30 0.48
N HIS A 112 9.96 0.62 -0.64
CA HIS A 112 11.09 -0.26 -0.87
C HIS A 112 12.41 0.51 -0.63
N PRO A 113 13.40 -0.08 0.08
CA PRO A 113 14.59 0.64 0.53
C PRO A 113 15.34 1.43 -0.55
N GLU A 114 15.43 0.89 -1.76
CA GLU A 114 16.12 1.53 -2.90
C GLU A 114 15.45 2.82 -3.39
N PHE A 115 14.15 3.00 -3.13
CA PHE A 115 13.38 4.16 -3.62
C PHE A 115 13.03 5.16 -2.50
N ARG A 116 13.62 5.00 -1.30
CA ARG A 116 13.44 5.94 -0.20
C ARG A 116 14.08 7.30 -0.52
N GLY A 117 13.54 8.36 0.08
CA GLY A 117 13.96 9.74 -0.21
C GLY A 117 13.33 10.35 -1.46
N MET A 118 12.59 9.57 -2.26
CA MET A 118 11.91 10.03 -3.47
C MET A 118 10.50 10.60 -3.25
N LYS A 119 10.08 10.74 -1.97
CA LYS A 119 8.75 11.26 -1.56
C LYS A 119 7.57 10.43 -2.09
N LEU A 120 7.73 9.12 -2.25
CA LEU A 120 6.67 8.23 -2.78
C LEU A 120 5.46 8.10 -1.86
N SER A 121 5.66 8.15 -0.53
CA SER A 121 4.56 8.15 0.44
C SER A 121 3.61 9.33 0.26
N ARG A 122 4.13 10.49 -0.15
CA ARG A 122 3.29 11.65 -0.47
C ARG A 122 2.45 11.41 -1.71
N ARG A 123 3.04 10.79 -2.75
CA ARG A 123 2.30 10.42 -3.96
C ARG A 123 1.18 9.42 -3.69
N LEU A 124 1.38 8.51 -2.72
CA LEU A 124 0.34 7.56 -2.28
C LEU A 124 -0.84 8.27 -1.61
N TYR A 125 -0.60 9.27 -0.76
CA TYR A 125 -1.66 10.00 -0.08
C TYR A 125 -2.33 11.10 -0.92
N ASP A 126 -1.64 11.62 -1.95
CA ASP A 126 -2.21 12.60 -2.88
C ASP A 126 -3.11 11.95 -3.96
N ALA A 127 -3.10 10.62 -4.08
CA ALA A 127 -3.84 9.84 -5.08
C ALA A 127 -5.31 9.62 -4.68
#